data_AF-A0A844P062-F1
#
_entry.id   AF-A0A844P062-F1
#
_cell.length_a   1.000
_cell.length_b   1.000
_cell.length_c   1.000
_cell.angle_alpha   90.00
_cell.angle_beta   90.00
_cell.angle_gamma   90.00
#
_symmetry.space_group_name_H-M   'P 1'
#
loop_
_entity.id
_entity.type
_entity.pdbx_description
1 polymer ?
#
loop_
_entity_poly.entity_id
_entity_poly.type
_entity_poly.pdbx_seq_one_letter_code
_entity_poly.pdbx_strand_id
1 'polypeptide(L)'
;MYQELKGEDDFSQFEFDFRFLFFFDADEIGVEQRIANINQELGFEDVIKFGQVESHANHEWGSFIFHGSELKGDLEDVLFELISENESTLLTNSGVFIDTNKLPNERQKEYICTPDRQAYKTKCKFKQKKSLLSIAGQLQFSGMSNAVFIANTDYLSYDVLISNKHCTSLNNLFV
;
A
#
# COMPACT_ATOMS: atom_id res chain seq x y z
N MET A 1 -1.66 -3.73 -25.17
CA MET A 1 -1.30 -5.17 -25.25
C MET A 1 -2.30 -6.08 -24.51
N TYR A 2 -3.04 -5.59 -23.49
CA TYR A 2 -4.06 -6.40 -22.80
C TYR A 2 -5.47 -6.37 -23.44
N GLN A 3 -5.75 -5.41 -24.33
CA GLN A 3 -7.07 -5.26 -25.00
C GLN A 3 -7.41 -6.39 -26.00
N GLU A 4 -6.44 -7.25 -26.33
CA GLU A 4 -6.60 -8.30 -27.34
C GLU A 4 -6.78 -9.70 -26.74
N LEU A 5 -6.82 -9.83 -25.40
CA LEU A 5 -7.08 -11.10 -24.74
C LEU A 5 -8.55 -11.52 -24.99
N LYS A 6 -8.76 -12.33 -26.03
CA LYS A 6 -10.04 -13.00 -26.32
C LYS A 6 -9.93 -14.48 -25.99
N GLY A 7 -10.67 -14.93 -24.98
CA GLY A 7 -10.96 -16.32 -24.66
C GLY A 7 -12.45 -16.47 -24.33
N GLU A 8 -12.97 -17.70 -24.32
CA GLU A 8 -14.27 -17.96 -23.69
C GLU A 8 -14.14 -17.60 -22.21
N ASP A 9 -14.86 -16.57 -21.79
CA ASP A 9 -14.85 -16.10 -20.42
C ASP A 9 -16.00 -16.77 -19.66
N ASP A 10 -15.65 -17.59 -18.65
CA ASP A 10 -16.59 -18.25 -17.73
C ASP A 10 -17.53 -17.25 -17.03
N PHE A 11 -17.19 -15.95 -17.01
CA PHE A 11 -17.96 -14.88 -16.40
C PHE A 11 -19.00 -14.24 -17.33
N SER A 12 -18.89 -14.43 -18.66
CA SER A 12 -19.76 -13.76 -19.66
C SER A 12 -21.23 -14.20 -19.62
N GLN A 13 -21.53 -15.32 -18.95
CA GLN A 13 -22.90 -15.82 -18.72
C GLN A 13 -23.61 -15.16 -17.53
N PHE A 14 -22.90 -14.36 -16.75
CA PHE A 14 -23.43 -13.65 -15.59
C PHE A 14 -23.44 -12.14 -15.89
N GLU A 15 -24.56 -11.46 -15.64
CA GLU A 15 -24.60 -10.00 -15.62
C GLU A 15 -23.91 -9.51 -14.34
N PHE A 16 -22.60 -9.28 -14.42
CA PHE A 16 -21.82 -8.63 -13.36
C PHE A 16 -21.51 -7.19 -13.75
N ASP A 17 -21.86 -6.26 -12.86
CA ASP A 17 -21.30 -4.93 -12.88
C ASP A 17 -19.90 -4.98 -12.26
N PHE A 18 -18.89 -4.59 -13.05
CA PHE A 18 -17.51 -4.55 -12.59
C PHE A 18 -17.08 -3.14 -12.23
N ARG A 19 -16.48 -3.02 -11.03
CA ARG A 19 -15.74 -1.83 -10.59
C ARG A 19 -14.25 -2.18 -10.51
N PHE A 20 -13.43 -1.51 -11.31
CA PHE A 20 -11.98 -1.64 -11.32
C PHE A 20 -11.36 -0.58 -10.43
N LEU A 21 -10.73 -0.99 -9.32
CA LEU A 21 -10.08 -0.09 -8.38
C LEU A 21 -8.57 -0.27 -8.40
N PHE A 22 -7.84 0.82 -8.64
CA PHE A 22 -6.38 0.83 -8.68
C PHE A 22 -5.78 1.46 -7.43
N PHE A 23 -4.88 0.73 -6.78
CA PHE A 23 -4.20 1.17 -5.56
C PHE A 23 -2.69 1.18 -5.79
N PHE A 24 -2.06 2.35 -5.65
CA PHE A 24 -0.61 2.50 -5.83
C PHE A 24 -0.03 3.47 -4.81
N ASP A 25 1.25 3.34 -4.51
CA ASP A 25 2.00 4.38 -3.80
C ASP A 25 2.34 5.54 -4.76
N ALA A 26 2.36 6.77 -4.26
CA ALA A 26 2.82 7.92 -5.02
C ALA A 26 4.34 7.86 -5.26
N ASP A 27 5.09 7.20 -4.37
CA ASP A 27 6.54 7.17 -4.33
C ASP A 27 7.10 8.61 -4.51
N GLU A 28 8.19 8.76 -5.26
CA GLU A 28 8.80 10.04 -5.61
C GLU A 28 8.11 10.72 -6.81
N ILE A 29 7.28 10.00 -7.57
CA ILE A 29 6.67 10.50 -8.81
C ILE A 29 5.44 11.38 -8.54
N GLY A 30 4.75 11.11 -7.44
CA GLY A 30 3.58 11.87 -6.99
C GLY A 30 2.24 11.36 -7.54
N VAL A 31 1.15 11.83 -6.93
CA VAL A 31 -0.23 11.43 -7.24
C VAL A 31 -0.59 11.72 -8.70
N GLU A 32 -0.39 12.95 -9.17
CA GLU A 32 -0.79 13.37 -10.52
C GLU A 32 -0.12 12.53 -11.61
N GLN A 33 1.20 12.33 -11.51
CA GLN A 33 1.94 11.52 -12.47
C GLN A 33 1.51 10.05 -12.43
N ARG A 34 1.17 9.52 -11.25
CA ARG A 34 0.68 8.14 -11.14
C ARG A 34 -0.67 7.98 -11.84
N ILE A 35 -1.59 8.92 -11.67
CA ILE A 35 -2.88 8.92 -12.38
C ILE A 35 -2.68 9.02 -13.89
N ALA A 36 -1.80 9.91 -14.36
CA ALA A 36 -1.47 10.02 -15.77
C ALA A 36 -0.92 8.70 -16.34
N ASN A 37 -0.03 8.03 -15.60
CA ASN A 37 0.52 6.73 -16.00
C ASN A 37 -0.57 5.65 -16.09
N ILE A 38 -1.52 5.60 -15.14
CA ILE A 38 -2.63 4.64 -15.17
C ILE A 38 -3.51 4.88 -16.40
N ASN A 39 -3.93 6.13 -16.65
CA ASN A 39 -4.70 6.47 -17.85
C ASN A 39 -3.95 6.09 -19.12
N GLN A 40 -2.67 6.41 -19.22
CA GLN A 40 -1.83 6.06 -20.37
C GLN A 40 -1.73 4.54 -20.59
N GLU A 41 -1.53 3.75 -19.53
CA GLU A 41 -1.43 2.29 -19.62
C GLU A 41 -2.75 1.63 -20.07
N LEU A 42 -3.89 2.22 -19.67
CA LEU A 42 -5.22 1.76 -20.06
C LEU A 42 -5.67 2.31 -21.42
N GLY A 43 -4.98 3.31 -21.96
CA GLY A 43 -5.34 4.00 -23.21
C GLY A 43 -6.50 4.99 -23.03
N PHE A 44 -6.69 5.52 -21.83
CA PHE A 44 -7.66 6.54 -21.51
C PHE A 44 -7.03 7.94 -21.62
N GLU A 45 -7.81 8.94 -22.04
CA GLU A 45 -7.33 10.33 -22.08
C GLU A 45 -7.35 10.98 -20.68
N ASP A 46 -8.46 10.87 -19.95
CA ASP A 46 -8.63 11.45 -18.59
C ASP A 46 -9.83 10.83 -17.86
N VAL A 47 -9.86 9.50 -17.75
CA VAL A 47 -10.99 8.77 -17.13
C VAL A 47 -10.71 8.48 -15.67
N ILE A 48 -9.54 7.91 -15.36
CA ILE A 48 -9.17 7.59 -13.98
C ILE A 48 -8.80 8.88 -13.25
N LYS A 49 -9.45 9.11 -12.11
CA LYS A 49 -9.17 10.24 -11.22
C LYS A 49 -8.81 9.77 -9.83
N PHE A 50 -8.02 10.59 -9.12
CA PHE A 50 -7.62 10.30 -7.76
C PHE A 50 -8.81 10.41 -6.79
N GLY A 51 -9.05 9.35 -6.03
CA GLY A 51 -10.05 9.30 -4.97
C GLY A 51 -11.50 9.35 -5.47
N GLN A 52 -11.73 9.06 -6.74
CA GLN A 52 -13.04 9.12 -7.38
C GLN A 52 -13.31 7.85 -8.16
N VAL A 53 -14.60 7.53 -8.32
CA VAL A 53 -15.09 6.47 -9.21
C VAL A 53 -15.79 7.14 -10.38
N GLU A 54 -15.39 6.77 -11.59
CA GLU A 54 -15.91 7.31 -12.85
C GLU A 54 -16.44 6.16 -13.71
N SER A 55 -17.62 6.37 -14.32
CA SER A 55 -18.21 5.40 -15.25
C SER A 55 -17.62 5.59 -16.65
N HIS A 56 -17.07 4.52 -17.23
CA HIS A 56 -16.53 4.53 -18.58
C HIS A 56 -16.68 3.15 -19.25
N ALA A 57 -17.20 3.14 -20.48
CA ALA A 57 -17.40 1.93 -21.28
C ALA A 57 -18.16 0.79 -20.55
N ASN A 58 -19.26 1.13 -19.86
CA ASN A 58 -20.11 0.21 -19.08
C ASN A 58 -19.43 -0.43 -17.85
N HIS A 59 -18.31 0.13 -17.40
CA HIS A 59 -17.63 -0.28 -16.17
C HIS A 59 -17.36 0.94 -15.29
N GLU A 60 -17.25 0.71 -13.99
CA GLU A 60 -16.81 1.73 -13.05
C GLU A 60 -15.29 1.62 -12.85
N TRP A 61 -14.63 2.76 -12.77
CA TRP A 61 -13.19 2.83 -12.63
C TRP A 61 -12.83 3.81 -11.53
N GLY A 62 -12.03 3.37 -10.58
CA GLY A 62 -11.56 4.23 -9.50
C GLY A 62 -10.09 4.02 -9.20
N SER A 63 -9.50 5.00 -8.52
CA SER A 63 -8.14 4.87 -8.06
C SER A 63 -7.90 5.58 -6.74
N PHE A 64 -6.99 5.03 -5.96
CA PHE A 64 -6.44 5.68 -4.78
C PHE A 64 -4.92 5.59 -4.82
N ILE A 65 -4.26 6.72 -4.69
CA ILE A 65 -2.81 6.79 -4.60
C ILE A 65 -2.45 7.08 -3.15
N PHE A 66 -1.69 6.21 -2.48
CA PHE A 66 -1.19 6.46 -1.13
C PHE A 66 -0.10 7.52 -1.18
N HIS A 67 -0.19 8.53 -0.32
CA HIS A 67 0.76 9.64 -0.26
C HIS A 67 0.76 10.27 1.13
N GLY A 68 1.89 10.86 1.53
CA GLY A 68 1.96 11.78 2.66
C GLY A 68 1.53 13.20 2.28
N SER A 69 1.85 14.17 3.14
CA SER A 69 1.37 15.56 3.03
C SER A 69 1.77 16.31 1.75
N GLU A 70 2.81 15.88 1.03
CA GLU A 70 3.32 16.52 -0.20
C GLU A 70 2.87 15.84 -1.50
N LEU A 71 1.78 15.05 -1.48
CA LEU A 71 1.30 14.26 -2.63
C LEU A 71 2.35 13.26 -3.17
N LYS A 72 3.32 12.90 -2.34
CA LYS A 72 4.37 11.90 -2.56
C LYS A 72 4.46 10.97 -1.35
N GLY A 73 5.14 9.85 -1.52
CA GLY A 73 5.32 8.87 -0.45
C GLY A 73 4.51 7.60 -0.66
N ASP A 74 4.37 6.84 0.41
CA ASP A 74 3.83 5.48 0.39
C ASP A 74 2.76 5.26 1.47
N LEU A 75 2.14 4.09 1.46
CA LEU A 75 1.25 3.64 2.52
C LEU A 75 1.89 3.75 3.91
N GLU A 76 3.19 3.48 4.02
CA GLU A 76 3.86 3.58 5.31
C GLU A 76 3.89 5.03 5.84
N ASP A 77 4.02 6.06 5.00
CA ASP A 77 3.90 7.46 5.42
C ASP A 77 2.53 7.76 6.03
N VAL A 78 1.45 7.29 5.40
CA VAL A 78 0.07 7.46 5.90
C VAL A 78 -0.10 6.78 7.26
N LEU A 79 0.39 5.53 7.38
CA LEU A 79 0.31 4.79 8.65
C LEU A 79 1.15 5.44 9.75
N PHE A 80 2.30 6.01 9.40
CA PHE A 80 3.16 6.72 10.34
C PHE A 80 2.47 7.92 10.96
N GLU A 81 1.85 8.75 10.11
CA GLU A 81 1.12 9.94 10.55
C GLU A 81 0.04 9.55 11.56
N LEU A 82 -0.80 8.56 11.19
CA LEU A 82 -1.88 8.04 12.02
C LEU A 82 -1.45 7.56 13.41
N ILE A 83 -0.32 6.86 13.51
CA ILE A 83 0.17 6.35 14.80
C ILE A 83 0.84 7.46 15.60
N SER A 84 1.60 8.34 14.94
CA SER A 84 2.42 9.36 15.59
C SER A 84 1.60 10.33 16.43
N GLU A 85 0.33 10.55 16.07
CA GLU A 85 -0.61 11.39 16.82
C GLU A 85 -0.86 10.88 18.25
N ASN A 86 -0.87 9.56 18.46
CA ASN A 86 -1.19 8.95 19.74
C ASN A 86 0.02 8.26 20.42
N GLU A 87 0.99 7.76 19.64
CA GLU A 87 2.00 6.80 20.10
C GLU A 87 3.43 7.14 19.65
N SER A 88 3.75 8.44 19.60
CA SER A 88 5.08 8.93 19.22
C SER A 88 6.24 8.34 20.03
N THR A 89 6.03 8.03 21.32
CA THR A 89 7.03 7.41 22.19
C THR A 89 7.35 5.97 21.75
N LEU A 90 6.33 5.20 21.35
CA LEU A 90 6.51 3.83 20.87
C LEU A 90 7.33 3.80 19.59
N LEU A 91 7.02 4.67 18.64
CA LEU A 91 7.76 4.80 17.38
C LEU A 91 9.22 5.21 17.65
N THR A 92 9.43 6.14 18.60
CA THR A 92 10.77 6.55 19.03
C THR A 92 11.55 5.37 19.59
N ASN A 93 10.96 4.61 20.52
CA ASN A 93 11.60 3.43 21.13
C ASN A 93 11.89 2.34 20.09
N SER A 94 10.98 2.13 19.15
CA SER A 94 11.18 1.20 18.03
C SER A 94 12.36 1.63 17.16
N GLY A 95 12.55 2.93 16.93
CA GLY A 95 13.70 3.48 16.22
C GLY A 95 15.01 3.22 16.93
N VAL A 96 15.06 3.50 18.24
CA VAL A 96 16.22 3.20 19.08
C VAL A 96 16.57 1.71 19.03
N PHE A 97 15.57 0.82 19.09
CA PHE A 97 15.79 -0.62 18.99
C PHE A 97 16.41 -1.00 17.64
N ILE A 98 15.87 -0.51 16.52
CA ILE A 98 16.40 -0.77 15.17
C ILE A 98 17.85 -0.28 15.07
N ASP A 99 18.12 0.94 15.53
CA ASP A 99 19.44 1.55 15.42
C ASP A 99 20.50 0.82 16.26
N THR A 100 20.11 0.35 17.44
CA THR A 100 20.96 -0.42 18.35
C THR A 100 21.23 -1.83 17.82
N ASN A 101 20.29 -2.42 17.08
CA ASN A 101 20.36 -3.80 16.60
C ASN A 101 20.54 -3.89 15.07
N LYS A 102 21.26 -2.94 14.48
CA LYS A 102 21.53 -2.91 13.03
C LYS A 102 22.20 -4.20 12.56
N LEU A 103 21.55 -4.87 11.62
CA LEU A 103 22.13 -6.03 10.94
C LEU A 103 23.03 -5.58 9.78
N PRO A 104 24.08 -6.34 9.45
CA PRO A 104 24.86 -6.13 8.23
C PRO A 104 23.97 -6.17 6.99
N ASN A 105 24.30 -5.37 5.97
CA ASN A 105 23.50 -5.23 4.74
C ASN A 105 23.19 -6.58 4.06
N GLU A 106 24.14 -7.53 4.06
CA GLU A 106 23.91 -8.88 3.52
C GLU A 106 22.76 -9.60 4.22
N ARG A 107 22.66 -9.51 5.55
CA ARG A 107 21.59 -10.14 6.34
C ARG A 107 20.23 -9.45 6.20
N GLN A 108 20.20 -8.30 5.54
CA GLN A 108 18.98 -7.57 5.19
C GLN A 108 18.50 -7.89 3.76
N LYS A 109 19.21 -8.77 3.04
CA LYS A 109 18.81 -9.32 1.75
C LYS A 109 18.10 -10.65 1.96
N GLU A 110 17.24 -11.01 1.02
CA GLU A 110 16.57 -12.32 1.04
C GLU A 110 17.59 -13.44 0.80
N TYR A 111 17.60 -14.45 1.67
CA TYR A 111 18.49 -15.60 1.55
C TYR A 111 17.82 -16.71 0.74
N ILE A 112 18.45 -17.12 -0.36
CA ILE A 112 18.04 -18.29 -1.13
C ILE A 112 18.75 -19.49 -0.51
N CYS A 113 17.96 -20.44 -0.01
CA CYS A 113 18.42 -21.69 0.58
C CYS A 113 17.83 -22.86 -0.22
N THR A 114 18.46 -23.19 -1.35
CA THR A 114 18.11 -24.35 -2.18
C THR A 114 19.33 -25.26 -2.35
N PRO A 115 19.16 -26.54 -2.74
CA PRO A 115 20.30 -27.45 -2.93
C PRO A 115 21.33 -26.96 -3.96
N ASP A 116 20.86 -26.23 -4.97
CA ASP A 116 21.64 -25.68 -6.09
C ASP A 116 22.19 -24.26 -5.82
N ARG A 117 21.64 -23.55 -4.83
CA ARG A 117 22.02 -22.16 -4.54
C ARG A 117 21.85 -21.80 -3.07
N GLN A 118 22.94 -21.36 -2.46
CA GLN A 118 23.01 -20.84 -1.09
C GLN A 118 23.58 -19.43 -1.13
N ALA A 119 22.74 -18.42 -1.36
CA ALA A 119 23.21 -17.06 -1.59
C ALA A 119 22.15 -16.00 -1.25
N TYR A 120 22.61 -14.81 -0.88
CA TYR A 120 21.74 -13.64 -0.75
C TYR A 120 21.36 -13.09 -2.14
N LYS A 121 20.10 -12.66 -2.29
CA LYS A 121 19.67 -11.86 -3.45
C LYS A 121 20.32 -10.48 -3.44
N THR A 122 20.38 -9.80 -4.57
CA THR A 122 21.09 -8.52 -4.70
C THR A 122 20.47 -7.37 -3.90
N LYS A 123 19.15 -7.27 -3.87
CA LYS A 123 18.45 -6.10 -3.32
C LYS A 123 18.23 -6.23 -1.81
N CYS A 124 18.72 -5.26 -1.05
CA CYS A 124 18.37 -5.08 0.36
C CYS A 124 16.86 -4.85 0.51
N LYS A 125 16.24 -5.56 1.44
CA LYS A 125 14.80 -5.50 1.73
C LYS A 125 14.48 -4.68 2.97
N PHE A 126 15.49 -4.28 3.74
CA PHE A 126 15.29 -3.43 4.91
C PHE A 126 14.75 -2.06 4.49
N LYS A 127 13.65 -1.66 5.16
CA LYS A 127 12.99 -0.37 5.00
C LYS A 127 12.71 0.16 6.40
N GLN A 128 13.26 1.33 6.72
CA GLN A 128 13.20 1.91 8.08
C GLN A 128 11.76 2.08 8.54
N LYS A 129 10.93 2.81 7.77
CA LYS A 129 9.52 3.05 8.06
C LYS A 129 8.75 1.73 8.29
N LYS A 130 8.83 0.81 7.32
CA LYS A 130 8.17 -0.49 7.42
C LYS A 130 8.57 -1.30 8.66
N SER A 131 9.86 -1.24 9.04
CA SER A 131 10.38 -1.98 10.20
C SER A 131 9.88 -1.39 11.52
N LEU A 132 9.82 -0.06 11.62
CA LEU A 132 9.27 0.65 12.77
C LEU A 132 7.79 0.28 13.02
N LEU A 133 6.96 0.37 11.98
CA LEU A 133 5.53 0.01 12.04
C LEU A 133 5.35 -1.46 12.42
N SER A 134 6.19 -2.34 11.85
CA SER A 134 6.18 -3.77 12.16
C SER A 134 6.52 -4.02 13.63
N ILE A 135 7.56 -3.40 14.19
CA ILE A 135 7.91 -3.55 15.61
C ILE A 135 6.78 -3.03 16.50
N ALA A 136 6.20 -1.87 16.19
CA ALA A 136 5.07 -1.33 16.93
C ALA A 136 3.88 -2.31 16.94
N GLY A 137 3.51 -2.87 15.79
CA GLY A 137 2.45 -3.89 15.71
C GLY A 137 2.77 -5.19 16.46
N GLN A 138 4.02 -5.62 16.41
CA GLN A 138 4.49 -6.85 17.06
C GLN A 138 4.40 -6.78 18.59
N LEU A 139 4.47 -5.56 19.16
CA LEU A 139 4.28 -5.35 20.60
C LEU A 139 2.83 -5.54 21.03
N GLN A 140 1.87 -5.35 20.12
CA GLN A 140 0.46 -5.67 20.37
C GLN A 140 0.16 -7.14 20.06
N PHE A 141 0.67 -7.63 18.93
CA PHE A 141 0.44 -8.99 18.47
C PHE A 141 1.75 -9.66 18.07
N SER A 142 2.25 -10.53 18.95
CA SER A 142 3.48 -11.28 18.71
C SER A 142 3.36 -12.17 17.47
N GLY A 143 4.33 -12.06 16.55
CA GLY A 143 4.55 -12.96 15.43
C GLY A 143 3.85 -12.61 14.11
N MET A 144 3.30 -11.40 13.92
CA MET A 144 2.42 -11.10 12.77
C MET A 144 2.90 -10.01 11.77
N SER A 145 2.48 -10.09 10.49
CA SER A 145 2.94 -9.18 9.42
C SER A 145 2.26 -7.81 9.45
N ASN A 146 2.68 -6.86 8.59
CA ASN A 146 2.00 -5.56 8.44
C ASN A 146 0.50 -5.67 8.09
N ALA A 147 0.07 -6.78 7.47
CA ALA A 147 -1.36 -7.01 7.24
C ALA A 147 -2.12 -7.13 8.56
N VAL A 148 -1.49 -7.70 9.59
CA VAL A 148 -2.05 -7.79 10.94
C VAL A 148 -1.96 -6.47 11.68
N PHE A 149 -0.92 -5.68 11.43
CA PHE A 149 -0.92 -4.29 11.89
C PHE A 149 -2.20 -3.61 11.40
N ILE A 150 -2.49 -3.63 10.10
CA ILE A 150 -3.68 -2.94 9.56
C ILE A 150 -5.00 -3.56 10.06
N ALA A 151 -5.09 -4.88 10.12
CA ALA A 151 -6.35 -5.57 10.40
C ALA A 151 -6.71 -5.62 11.89
N ASN A 152 -5.72 -5.69 12.78
CA ASN A 152 -5.95 -6.05 14.17
C ASN A 152 -5.48 -4.99 15.19
N THR A 153 -4.71 -3.98 14.77
CA THR A 153 -4.23 -2.93 15.68
C THR A 153 -5.34 -2.04 16.21
N ASP A 154 -5.19 -1.58 17.44
CA ASP A 154 -6.02 -0.50 17.98
C ASP A 154 -5.55 0.90 17.55
N TYR A 155 -4.37 1.03 16.91
CA TYR A 155 -3.89 2.28 16.33
C TYR A 155 -4.78 2.77 15.16
N LEU A 156 -5.48 1.85 14.50
CA LEU A 156 -6.45 2.12 13.44
C LEU A 156 -7.87 1.84 13.96
N SER A 157 -8.24 2.55 15.03
CA SER A 157 -9.59 2.45 15.59
C SER A 157 -10.65 2.93 14.60
N TYR A 158 -11.91 2.57 14.84
CA TYR A 158 -13.03 3.03 14.02
C TYR A 158 -13.09 4.56 13.92
N ASP A 159 -12.87 5.26 15.03
CA ASP A 159 -12.87 6.72 15.08
C ASP A 159 -11.76 7.32 14.19
N VAL A 160 -10.59 6.70 14.17
CA VAL A 160 -9.50 7.07 13.25
C VAL A 160 -9.91 6.84 11.80
N LEU A 161 -10.51 5.69 11.48
CA LEU A 161 -10.93 5.34 10.12
C LEU A 161 -11.99 6.28 9.54
N ILE A 162 -12.91 6.81 10.36
CA ILE A 162 -13.95 7.73 9.89
C ILE A 162 -13.52 9.21 9.91
N SER A 163 -12.51 9.56 10.69
CA SER A 163 -12.04 10.95 10.83
C SER A 163 -10.85 11.28 9.91
N ASN A 164 -10.03 10.28 9.56
CA ASN A 164 -8.89 10.49 8.68
C ASN A 164 -9.30 10.64 7.21
N LYS A 165 -8.79 11.69 6.55
CA LYS A 165 -9.12 12.02 5.15
C LYS A 165 -8.71 10.96 4.14
N HIS A 166 -7.57 10.29 4.35
CA HIS A 166 -7.14 9.19 3.48
C HIS A 166 -8.08 8.00 3.62
N CYS A 167 -8.41 7.61 4.85
CA CYS A 167 -9.34 6.52 5.12
C CYS A 167 -10.73 6.78 4.54
N THR A 168 -11.28 7.97 4.75
CA THR A 168 -12.60 8.35 4.20
C THR A 168 -12.60 8.37 2.67
N SER A 169 -11.57 8.95 2.05
CA SER A 169 -11.45 8.98 0.58
C SER A 169 -11.30 7.58 -0.02
N LEU A 170 -10.52 6.71 0.64
CA LEU A 170 -10.38 5.31 0.25
C LEU A 170 -11.70 4.56 0.36
N ASN A 171 -12.42 4.72 1.48
CA ASN A 171 -13.70 4.07 1.72
C ASN A 171 -14.74 4.45 0.65
N ASN A 172 -14.79 5.72 0.23
CA ASN A 172 -15.71 6.21 -0.79
C ASN A 172 -15.56 5.53 -2.17
N LEU A 173 -14.46 4.81 -2.42
CA LEU A 173 -14.30 4.03 -3.64
C LEU A 173 -15.07 2.70 -3.62
N PHE A 174 -15.48 2.23 -2.44
CA PHE A 174 -16.17 0.96 -2.25
C PHE A 174 -17.67 1.10 -1.98
N VAL A 175 -18.12 2.32 -1.62
CA VAL A 175 -19.55 2.62 -1.38
C VAL A 175 -20.24 3.06 -2.67
#